data_AF-A0A516X3Z0-F1
#
_entry.id   AF-A0A516X3Z0-F1
#
_cell.length_a   1.000
_cell.length_b   1.000
_cell.length_c   1.000
_cell.angle_alpha   90.00
_cell.angle_beta   90.00
_cell.angle_gamma   90.00
#
_symmetry.space_group_name_H-M   'P 1'
#
loop_
_entity.id
_entity.type
_entity.pdbx_description
1 polymer ?
#
loop_
_entity_poly.entity_id
_entity_poly.type
_entity_poly.pdbx_seq_one_letter_code
_entity_poly.pdbx_strand_id
1 'polypeptide(L)'
;MIRRRTRAALAGLIPVLAIVTACGSGADAGSAPAPSAVTPPSAATAPERSQAQEAGRTMAEPGPGFARALTDRGIPAEKLGDAATLAQLARGICSQDAAGMPAAEIREHLAPVLRYAQSLVGDAMNVDQLSASFIDSARQTSC
;
A
#
# COMPACT_ATOMS: atom_id res chain seq x y z
N MET A 1 -31.62 -36.98 28.27
CA MET A 1 -32.62 -36.42 27.33
C MET A 1 -31.85 -35.53 26.34
N ILE A 2 -31.25 -35.99 25.25
CA ILE A 2 -31.75 -36.40 23.91
C ILE A 2 -32.76 -35.43 23.24
N ARG A 3 -32.30 -34.83 22.11
CA ARG A 3 -32.96 -34.44 20.83
C ARG A 3 -32.72 -32.96 20.48
N ARG A 4 -32.40 -32.51 19.25
CA ARG A 4 -32.10 -33.13 17.94
C ARG A 4 -31.48 -32.03 17.04
N ARG A 5 -30.65 -32.44 16.09
CA ARG A 5 -30.07 -31.64 14.99
C ARG A 5 -31.13 -31.20 13.97
N THR A 6 -30.90 -30.10 13.27
CA THR A 6 -31.38 -29.87 11.89
C THR A 6 -30.29 -29.23 11.04
N ARG A 7 -30.00 -29.89 9.91
CA ARG A 7 -29.14 -29.45 8.78
C ARG A 7 -30.05 -28.91 7.68
N ALA A 8 -29.58 -27.92 6.90
CA ALA A 8 -29.83 -27.70 5.46
C ALA A 8 -28.98 -26.48 5.03
N ALA A 9 -27.96 -26.53 4.16
CA ALA A 9 -27.84 -27.00 2.77
C ALA A 9 -28.60 -26.12 1.76
N LEU A 10 -27.87 -25.24 1.05
CA LEU A 10 -28.16 -24.62 -0.25
C LEU A 10 -26.78 -24.18 -0.80
N ALA A 11 -26.07 -24.96 -1.61
CA ALA A 11 -26.30 -25.28 -3.03
C ALA A 11 -26.18 -24.06 -3.95
N GLY A 12 -24.94 -23.85 -4.44
CA GLY A 12 -24.53 -23.51 -5.81
C GLY A 12 -25.32 -22.50 -6.66
N LEU A 13 -24.57 -21.53 -7.22
CA LEU A 13 -24.72 -21.10 -8.61
C LEU A 13 -23.46 -20.33 -9.09
N ILE A 14 -22.70 -20.98 -9.99
CA ILE A 14 -21.78 -20.38 -10.98
C ILE A 14 -22.54 -20.51 -12.31
N PRO A 15 -22.64 -19.48 -13.18
CA PRO A 15 -21.68 -19.28 -14.29
C PRO A 15 -21.37 -17.81 -14.65
N VAL A 16 -20.09 -17.47 -14.92
CA VAL A 16 -19.44 -17.35 -16.25
C VAL A 16 -20.04 -16.27 -17.15
N LEU A 17 -19.27 -15.20 -17.44
CA LEU A 17 -19.20 -14.66 -18.79
C LEU A 17 -17.82 -14.05 -19.07
N ALA A 18 -17.19 -14.56 -20.12
CA ALA A 18 -15.91 -14.14 -20.66
C ALA A 18 -16.08 -12.94 -21.60
N ILE A 19 -15.08 -12.04 -21.63
CA ILE A 19 -14.78 -11.25 -22.83
C ILE A 19 -13.28 -11.35 -23.08
N VAL A 20 -12.93 -12.24 -24.01
CA VAL A 20 -11.66 -12.24 -24.74
C VAL A 20 -11.75 -11.09 -25.75
N THR A 21 -10.78 -10.19 -25.75
CA THR A 21 -10.57 -9.30 -26.90
C THR A 21 -9.12 -9.43 -27.32
N ALA A 22 -8.86 -10.48 -28.11
CA ALA A 22 -7.69 -10.60 -28.94
C ALA A 22 -7.84 -9.61 -30.10
N CYS A 23 -7.02 -8.56 -30.12
CA CYS A 23 -6.87 -7.71 -31.29
C CYS A 23 -5.68 -8.22 -32.09
N GLY A 24 -5.97 -9.00 -33.12
CA GLY A 24 -5.00 -9.45 -34.10
C GLY A 24 -5.68 -9.58 -35.46
N SER A 25 -5.25 -8.76 -36.42
CA SER A 25 -4.87 -9.13 -37.79
C SER A 25 -4.97 -7.93 -38.73
N GLY A 26 -3.87 -7.65 -39.41
CA GLY A 26 -3.80 -6.72 -40.53
C GLY A 26 -2.49 -6.96 -41.28
N ALA A 27 -2.39 -8.13 -41.91
CA ALA A 27 -1.36 -8.45 -42.88
C ALA A 27 -1.96 -8.27 -44.28
N ASP A 28 -1.60 -7.19 -44.95
CA ASP A 28 -1.83 -7.00 -46.38
C ASP A 28 -0.47 -6.93 -47.08
N ALA A 29 -0.27 -7.85 -48.01
CA ALA A 29 0.90 -7.95 -48.87
C ALA A 29 0.64 -7.14 -50.14
N GLY A 30 1.50 -6.17 -50.46
CA GLY A 30 1.39 -5.44 -51.72
C GLY A 30 2.51 -4.42 -51.96
N SER A 31 3.48 -4.82 -52.78
CA SER A 31 4.40 -3.99 -53.59
C SER A 31 5.47 -3.13 -52.90
N ALA A 32 6.72 -3.51 -53.13
CA ALA A 32 7.91 -2.64 -53.01
C ALA A 32 7.95 -1.63 -54.19
N PRO A 33 8.56 -0.44 -54.03
CA PRO A 33 10.03 -0.31 -54.11
C PRO A 33 10.69 0.58 -53.03
N ALA A 34 12.02 0.44 -52.96
CA ALA A 34 13.04 0.95 -52.01
C ALA A 34 13.20 2.50 -51.90
N PRO A 35 14.17 3.01 -51.11
CA PRO A 35 14.54 2.74 -49.71
C PRO A 35 14.52 4.03 -48.89
N SER A 36 13.89 4.03 -47.71
CA SER A 36 14.15 5.07 -46.70
C SER A 36 14.90 4.43 -45.55
N ALA A 37 16.15 4.87 -45.38
CA ALA A 37 16.97 4.54 -44.23
C ALA A 37 16.26 5.05 -42.97
N VAL A 38 15.52 4.17 -42.31
CA VAL A 38 14.97 4.43 -40.99
C VAL A 38 16.09 4.22 -39.98
N THR A 39 16.65 5.34 -39.53
CA THR A 39 17.48 5.42 -38.34
C THR A 39 16.74 4.71 -37.20
N PRO A 40 17.35 3.75 -36.47
CA PRO A 40 16.73 3.27 -35.24
C PRO A 40 16.61 4.46 -34.29
N PRO A 41 15.46 4.70 -33.61
CA PRO A 41 15.46 5.61 -32.49
C PRO A 41 16.40 5.04 -31.42
N SER A 42 17.56 5.65 -31.36
CA SER A 42 18.54 5.51 -30.30
C SER A 42 17.85 5.78 -28.96
N ALA A 43 18.00 4.83 -28.04
CA ALA A 43 17.66 4.88 -26.62
C ALA A 43 17.15 6.24 -26.09
N ALA A 44 15.83 6.39 -26.02
CA ALA A 44 15.22 7.35 -25.11
C ALA A 44 15.07 6.66 -23.76
N THR A 45 15.94 7.07 -22.85
CA THR A 45 16.06 6.69 -21.45
C THR A 45 14.70 6.48 -20.77
N ALA A 46 14.61 5.36 -20.03
CA ALA A 46 13.53 5.04 -19.11
C ALA A 46 13.29 6.16 -18.08
N PRO A 47 12.10 6.21 -17.45
CA PRO A 47 11.46 7.45 -17.02
C PRO A 47 12.20 8.14 -15.89
N GLU A 48 12.41 9.44 -16.08
CA GLU A 48 12.82 10.43 -15.08
C GLU A 48 11.70 10.63 -14.03
N ARG A 49 11.38 9.56 -13.28
CA ARG A 49 10.35 9.56 -12.23
C ARG A 49 10.89 9.91 -10.84
N SER A 50 12.14 10.36 -10.73
CA SER A 50 12.83 10.45 -9.43
C SER A 50 13.26 11.86 -9.01
N GLN A 51 12.87 12.94 -9.71
CA GLN A 51 13.35 14.29 -9.35
C GLN A 51 12.26 15.36 -9.18
N ALA A 52 10.99 15.06 -9.53
CA ALA A 52 9.89 16.03 -9.40
C ALA A 52 9.21 16.06 -8.00
N GLN A 53 9.69 15.28 -7.03
CA GLN A 53 9.04 15.14 -5.72
C GLN A 53 9.82 15.81 -4.57
N GLU A 54 10.98 16.42 -4.86
CA GLU A 54 11.95 16.88 -3.84
C GLU A 54 11.99 18.41 -3.62
N ALA A 55 11.23 19.21 -4.39
CA ALA A 55 11.27 20.67 -4.26
C ALA A 55 9.85 21.24 -4.12
N GLY A 56 9.34 21.36 -2.88
CA GLY A 56 8.12 22.16 -2.75
C GLY A 56 7.35 22.18 -1.44
N ARG A 57 7.71 21.43 -0.39
CA ARG A 57 7.09 21.62 0.93
C ARG A 57 8.07 21.31 2.05
N THR A 58 8.61 22.36 2.66
CA THR A 58 9.15 22.32 4.02
C THR A 58 8.01 22.16 5.02
N MET A 59 7.21 21.09 4.87
CA MET A 59 6.55 20.52 6.04
C MET A 59 7.66 19.77 6.78
N ALA A 60 7.68 19.86 8.11
CA ALA A 60 8.57 19.06 8.93
C ALA A 60 8.54 17.60 8.42
N GLU A 61 9.70 16.96 8.28
CA GLU A 61 9.73 15.59 7.79
C GLU A 61 8.75 14.73 8.62
N PRO A 62 7.85 13.96 7.98
CA PRO A 62 6.88 13.13 8.70
C PRO A 62 7.55 12.18 9.72
N GLY A 63 8.79 11.76 9.43
CA GLY A 63 9.55 10.77 10.22
C GLY A 63 9.76 11.18 11.67
N PRO A 64 10.49 12.27 11.98
CA PRO A 64 10.74 12.69 13.37
C PRO A 64 9.49 12.99 14.19
N GLY A 65 8.47 13.61 13.58
CA GLY A 65 7.20 13.90 14.26
C GLY A 65 6.44 12.62 14.61
N PHE A 66 6.30 11.72 13.64
CA PHE A 66 5.64 10.43 13.83
C PHE A 66 6.37 9.54 14.84
N ALA A 67 7.71 9.47 14.75
CA ALA A 67 8.53 8.73 15.70
C ALA A 67 8.30 9.22 17.13
N ARG A 68 8.32 10.54 17.34
CA ARG A 68 8.08 11.14 18.66
C ARG A 68 6.68 10.83 19.18
N ALA A 69 5.65 10.95 18.34
CA ALA A 69 4.27 10.64 18.73
C ALA A 69 4.08 9.16 19.12
N LEU A 70 4.77 8.23 18.45
CA LEU A 70 4.79 6.82 18.84
C LEU A 70 5.50 6.62 20.20
N THR A 71 6.65 7.24 20.39
CA THR A 71 7.40 7.18 21.66
C THR A 71 6.61 7.75 22.83
N ASP A 72 5.92 8.87 22.65
CA ASP A 72 5.07 9.50 23.67
C ASP A 72 3.89 8.57 24.08
N ARG A 73 3.51 7.63 23.22
CA ARG A 73 2.51 6.57 23.50
C ARG A 73 3.11 5.29 24.05
N GLY A 74 4.41 5.24 24.31
CA GLY A 74 5.11 4.06 24.86
C GLY A 74 5.54 3.04 23.80
N ILE A 75 5.56 3.41 22.51
CA ILE A 75 6.03 2.55 21.43
C ILE A 75 7.48 2.95 21.09
N PRO A 76 8.48 2.06 21.21
CA PRO A 76 9.89 2.40 20.98
C PRO A 76 10.19 2.56 19.47
N ALA A 77 9.88 3.74 18.92
CA ALA A 77 9.97 4.03 17.48
C ALA A 77 11.37 3.83 16.91
N GLU A 78 12.41 4.08 17.70
CA GLU A 78 13.82 3.88 17.33
C GLU A 78 14.15 2.41 17.02
N LYS A 79 13.34 1.47 17.50
CA LYS A 79 13.49 0.04 17.21
C LYS A 79 12.66 -0.40 16.01
N LEU A 80 11.65 0.38 15.62
CA LEU A 80 10.79 0.07 14.47
C LEU A 80 11.45 0.37 13.12
N GLY A 81 12.36 1.36 13.09
CA GLY A 81 13.09 1.73 11.89
C GLY A 81 13.73 3.10 12.03
N ASP A 82 14.49 3.50 11.00
CA ASP A 82 15.04 4.85 10.92
C ASP A 82 13.95 5.88 10.57
N ALA A 83 14.33 7.16 10.63
CA ALA A 83 13.42 8.27 10.35
C ALA A 83 12.79 8.19 8.95
N ALA A 84 13.54 7.74 7.94
CA ALA A 84 13.06 7.59 6.57
C ALA A 84 11.99 6.49 6.45
N THR A 85 12.22 5.35 7.09
CA THR A 85 11.27 4.23 7.17
C THR A 85 9.98 4.66 7.87
N LEU A 86 10.10 5.33 9.02
CA LEU A 86 8.96 5.85 9.75
C LEU A 86 8.20 6.93 8.96
N ALA A 87 8.90 7.78 8.21
CA ALA A 87 8.27 8.76 7.32
C ALA A 87 7.47 8.08 6.20
N GLN A 88 8.00 7.01 5.60
CA GLN A 88 7.27 6.25 4.58
C GLN A 88 6.06 5.53 5.15
N LEU A 89 6.17 4.97 6.36
CA LEU A 89 5.05 4.35 7.04
C LEU A 89 3.93 5.35 7.30
N ALA A 90 4.25 6.52 7.86
CA ALA A 90 3.28 7.58 8.11
C ALA A 90 2.60 8.05 6.81
N ARG A 91 3.37 8.25 5.73
CA ARG A 91 2.84 8.60 4.41
C ARG A 91 1.90 7.53 3.86
N GLY A 92 2.24 6.24 4.03
CA GLY A 92 1.39 5.13 3.62
C GLY A 92 0.06 5.09 4.37
N ILE A 93 0.09 5.35 5.68
CA ILE A 93 -1.14 5.44 6.48
C ILE A 93 -2.00 6.62 6.03
N CYS A 94 -1.41 7.81 5.88
CA CYS A 94 -2.14 9.01 5.45
C CYS A 94 -2.74 8.86 4.04
N SER A 95 -2.04 8.20 3.11
CA SER A 95 -2.55 8.01 1.76
C SER A 95 -3.74 7.05 1.72
N GLN A 96 -3.72 5.98 2.52
CA GLN A 96 -4.85 5.06 2.66
C GLN A 96 -6.05 5.73 3.35
N ASP A 97 -5.79 6.52 4.39
CA ASP A 97 -6.82 7.28 5.10
C ASP A 97 -7.49 8.33 4.20
N ALA A 98 -6.68 9.07 3.43
CA ALA A 98 -7.17 10.05 2.45
C ALA A 98 -7.96 9.40 1.30
N ALA A 99 -7.67 8.14 0.98
CA ALA A 99 -8.44 7.34 0.03
C ALA A 99 -9.78 6.82 0.62
N GLY A 100 -10.07 7.11 1.89
CA GLY A 100 -11.28 6.67 2.58
C GLY A 100 -11.26 5.19 2.97
N MET A 101 -10.07 4.57 3.02
CA MET A 101 -9.93 3.17 3.42
C MET A 101 -10.35 3.00 4.89
N PRO A 102 -11.19 2.00 5.22
CA PRO A 102 -11.58 1.76 6.60
C PRO A 102 -10.37 1.37 7.45
N ALA A 103 -10.32 1.85 8.69
CA ALA A 103 -9.19 1.60 9.61
C ALA A 103 -8.89 0.10 9.82
N ALA A 104 -9.90 -0.77 9.74
CA ALA A 104 -9.70 -2.22 9.82
C ALA A 104 -8.87 -2.76 8.65
N GLU A 105 -9.03 -2.21 7.44
CA GLU A 105 -8.28 -2.59 6.25
C GLU A 105 -6.85 -2.01 6.27
N ILE A 106 -6.71 -0.75 6.72
CA ILE A 106 -5.39 -0.15 7.01
C ILE A 106 -4.61 -1.03 8.01
N ARG A 107 -5.28 -1.52 9.07
CA ARG A 107 -4.69 -2.41 10.06
C ARG A 107 -4.18 -3.72 9.45
N GLU A 108 -4.90 -4.32 8.51
CA GLU A 108 -4.43 -5.53 7.81
C GLU A 108 -3.13 -5.27 7.06
N HIS A 109 -3.01 -4.12 6.40
CA HIS A 109 -1.76 -3.70 5.75
C HIS A 109 -0.63 -3.42 6.74
N LEU A 110 -0.96 -2.89 7.92
CA LEU A 110 0.00 -2.65 9.01
C LEU A 110 0.35 -3.90 9.81
N ALA A 111 -0.36 -5.02 9.65
CA ALA A 111 -0.25 -6.19 10.52
C ALA A 111 1.19 -6.70 10.75
N PRO A 112 2.09 -6.75 9.74
CA PRO A 112 3.48 -7.14 9.97
C PRO A 112 4.21 -6.19 10.93
N VAL A 113 4.03 -4.88 10.76
CA VAL A 113 4.64 -3.85 11.61
C VAL A 113 4.03 -3.89 13.00
N LEU A 114 2.72 -4.09 13.12
CA LEU A 114 2.03 -4.16 14.41
C LEU A 114 2.46 -5.38 15.23
N ARG A 115 2.67 -6.54 14.60
CA ARG A 115 3.21 -7.72 15.28
C ARG A 115 4.64 -7.50 15.77
N TYR A 116 5.46 -6.82 14.97
CA TYR A 116 6.80 -6.45 15.40
C TYR A 116 6.77 -5.43 16.55
N ALA A 117 5.95 -4.40 16.45
CA ALA A 117 5.75 -3.44 17.54
C ALA A 117 5.26 -4.14 18.83
N GLN A 118 4.34 -5.11 18.70
CA GLN A 118 3.85 -5.89 19.82
C GLN A 118 4.97 -6.69 20.50
N SER A 119 5.92 -7.27 19.76
CA SER A 119 7.06 -7.97 20.37
C SER A 119 8.00 -7.03 21.13
N LEU A 120 8.02 -5.74 20.78
CA LEU A 120 8.81 -4.72 21.47
C LEU A 120 8.15 -4.21 22.74
N VAL A 121 6.82 -4.07 22.76
CA VAL A 121 6.06 -3.55 23.91
C VAL A 121 5.52 -4.64 24.84
N GLY A 122 5.51 -5.90 24.41
CA GLY A 122 4.99 -7.03 25.18
C GLY A 122 3.48 -6.92 25.44
N ASP A 123 3.06 -7.23 26.67
CA ASP A 123 1.65 -7.21 27.07
C ASP A 123 1.11 -5.81 27.41
N ALA A 124 1.94 -4.76 27.29
CA ALA A 124 1.54 -3.39 27.59
C ALA A 124 0.45 -2.86 26.63
N MET A 125 0.45 -3.33 25.38
CA MET A 125 -0.56 -2.98 24.38
C MET A 125 -0.91 -4.19 23.51
N ASN A 126 -2.20 -4.35 23.23
CA ASN A 126 -2.66 -5.29 22.23
C ASN A 126 -2.58 -4.70 20.80
N VAL A 127 -2.77 -5.55 19.79
CA VAL A 127 -2.67 -5.17 18.36
C VAL A 127 -3.65 -4.06 17.98
N ASP A 128 -4.84 -4.01 18.58
CA ASP A 128 -5.85 -2.97 18.28
C ASP A 128 -5.42 -1.62 18.84
N GLN A 129 -4.88 -1.59 20.06
CA GLN A 129 -4.32 -0.39 20.68
C GLN A 129 -3.10 0.13 19.92
N LEU A 130 -2.23 -0.78 19.46
CA LEU A 130 -1.10 -0.43 18.59
C LEU A 130 -1.59 0.15 17.27
N SER A 131 -2.55 -0.51 16.60
CA SER A 131 -3.10 -0.03 15.33
C SER A 131 -3.68 1.38 15.47
N ALA A 132 -4.48 1.63 16.50
CA ALA A 132 -5.04 2.95 16.79
C ALA A 132 -3.91 3.97 17.03
N SER A 133 -2.88 3.61 17.80
CA SER A 133 -1.76 4.49 18.09
C SER A 133 -0.96 4.87 16.84
N PHE A 134 -0.73 3.95 15.90
CA PHE A 134 -0.08 4.25 14.62
C PHE A 134 -0.93 5.17 13.75
N ILE A 135 -2.22 4.86 13.59
CA ILE A 135 -3.11 5.65 12.75
C ILE A 135 -3.30 7.06 13.31
N ASP A 136 -3.57 7.18 14.61
CA ASP A 136 -3.74 8.48 15.25
C ASP A 136 -2.47 9.32 15.24
N SER A 137 -1.30 8.70 15.46
CA SER A 137 -0.03 9.42 15.43
C SER A 137 0.25 9.95 14.01
N ALA A 138 0.01 9.13 12.98
CA ALA A 138 0.18 9.57 11.59
C ALA A 138 -0.75 10.75 11.27
N ARG A 139 -2.02 10.67 11.70
CA ARG A 139 -3.01 11.76 11.52
C ARG A 139 -2.66 13.05 12.25
N GLN A 140 -1.97 12.97 13.38
CA GLN A 140 -1.61 14.15 14.17
C GLN A 140 -0.35 14.85 13.66
N THR A 141 0.56 14.12 13.01
CA THR A 141 1.90 14.64 12.69
C THR A 141 2.22 14.73 11.21
N SER A 142 1.50 13.98 10.38
CA SER A 142 1.93 13.66 9.01
C SER A 142 0.80 13.76 7.99
N CYS A 143 -0.43 13.57 8.43
CA CYS A 143 -1.62 14.03 7.74
C CYS A 143 -1.98 15.43 8.29
#